data_AF-A0A925X5C5-F1
#
_entry.id   AF-A0A925X5C5-F1
#
_cell.length_a   1.000
_cell.length_b   1.000
_cell.length_c   1.000
_cell.angle_alpha   90.00
_cell.angle_beta   90.00
_cell.angle_gamma   90.00
#
_symmetry.space_group_name_H-M   'P 1'
#
loop_
_entity.id
_entity.type
_entity.pdbx_description
1 polymer ?
#
loop_
_entity_poly.entity_id
_entity_poly.type
_entity_poly.pdbx_seq_one_letter_code
_entity_poly.pdbx_strand_id
1 'polypeptide(L)'
;MTSSLNNGWATECRPTPATLRLAIRWTERAAADVESKLRSAGRRPSQESDHSALKSRLGKIQSGRRFLTELMEHASPPSKLEALAQPLRIAGKDLTRSARSRVDHVLEHVTGDSLAQIAAALNANVFRFNRVRSRQLRILRTRLDRSGPAIVELGWTNESAIAALQSADTATDLRPADAAAITRGGGERFSLVQFFNAGSFQAAFTAGASEQARSLNFTMNDRDPADGDMRAMKRRIDATIADPRTAGVIIHSGQAVELHPLVERARRAGKAVVTSNLLAPPLNTPSIVLNDIGAGAMLAVALLADMLDRPASDLRRSPSGRLAETGAIGHVILIGGGERELPHMRLRQQGFLDAIAEQRGVTCREIPGSGATILPKIVEHLRRKSAPLAIVAFYDDVARYAAQAIEMSKAGKHTSLYGVDLGDPEIEEMESHDFWRASIAFDAFALGAAVTRLLAAAIRVPRWTAQQRFPITIDGVLVRREQILKLRDRTAAGLARAVPELKRDCDAVVPDAKN
;
A
#
# COMPACT_ATOMS: atom_id res chain seq x y z
N MET A 1 20.05 6.46 -52.34
CA MET A 1 18.67 6.64 -51.87
C MET A 1 18.01 5.27 -51.76
N THR A 2 17.98 4.68 -50.56
CA THR A 2 17.04 3.62 -50.15
C THR A 2 17.05 3.60 -48.62
N SER A 3 15.94 4.02 -48.01
CA SER A 3 15.76 4.16 -46.57
C SER A 3 15.42 2.80 -45.92
N SER A 4 16.30 2.29 -45.07
CA SER A 4 15.95 1.24 -44.12
C SER A 4 15.30 1.87 -42.89
N LEU A 5 13.97 1.88 -42.85
CA LEU A 5 13.21 2.17 -41.64
C LEU A 5 13.45 1.04 -40.63
N ASN A 6 14.37 1.26 -39.71
CA ASN A 6 14.60 0.38 -38.56
C ASN A 6 13.36 0.41 -37.66
N ASN A 7 12.69 -0.74 -37.53
CA ASN A 7 11.57 -0.96 -36.60
C ASN A 7 12.08 -0.96 -35.16
N GLY A 8 12.14 0.24 -34.56
CA GLY A 8 12.61 0.48 -33.20
C GLY A 8 11.65 0.00 -32.12
N TRP A 9 11.68 -1.29 -31.81
CA TRP A 9 11.37 -1.77 -30.47
C TRP A 9 12.68 -2.31 -29.88
N ALA A 10 13.27 -1.54 -28.96
CA ALA A 10 14.42 -1.99 -28.21
C ALA A 10 14.07 -3.30 -27.49
N THR A 11 14.93 -4.30 -27.59
CA THR A 11 14.82 -5.62 -26.95
C THR A 11 14.58 -5.53 -25.44
N GLU A 12 14.99 -4.43 -24.82
CA GLU A 12 14.85 -4.11 -23.40
C GLU A 12 13.43 -3.73 -22.95
N CYS A 13 12.51 -3.49 -23.89
CA CYS A 13 11.13 -3.07 -23.58
C CYS A 13 10.09 -4.21 -23.70
N ARG A 14 10.51 -5.47 -23.89
CA ARG A 14 9.57 -6.59 -24.02
C ARG A 14 9.09 -7.07 -22.65
N PRO A 15 7.77 -7.21 -22.42
CA PRO A 15 7.28 -7.85 -21.20
C PRO A 15 7.77 -9.30 -21.15
N THR A 16 8.26 -9.72 -19.99
CA THR A 16 8.77 -11.09 -19.83
C THR A 16 7.62 -12.11 -19.94
N PRO A 17 7.88 -13.37 -20.32
CA PRO A 17 6.87 -14.42 -20.28
C PRO A 17 6.20 -14.57 -18.90
N ALA A 18 6.93 -14.30 -17.81
CA ALA A 18 6.37 -14.30 -16.46
C ALA A 18 5.35 -13.17 -16.27
N THR A 19 5.66 -11.97 -16.75
CA THR A 19 4.75 -10.81 -16.73
C THR A 19 3.49 -11.07 -17.55
N LEU A 20 3.62 -11.64 -18.76
CA LEU A 20 2.47 -11.98 -19.61
C LEU A 20 1.58 -13.05 -18.97
N ARG A 21 2.15 -14.11 -18.38
CA ARG A 21 1.38 -15.13 -17.63
C ARG A 21 0.61 -14.54 -16.45
N LEU A 22 1.20 -13.57 -15.75
CA LEU A 22 0.53 -12.88 -14.65
C LEU A 22 -0.68 -12.09 -15.16
N ALA A 23 -0.49 -11.31 -16.23
CA ALA A 23 -1.54 -10.53 -16.86
C ALA A 23 -2.71 -11.41 -17.36
N ILE A 24 -2.41 -12.56 -17.97
CA ILE A 24 -3.42 -13.55 -18.38
C ILE A 24 -4.25 -14.01 -17.18
N ARG A 25 -3.61 -14.45 -16.10
CA ARG A 25 -4.31 -14.92 -14.88
C ARG A 25 -5.18 -13.84 -14.23
N TRP A 26 -4.78 -12.58 -14.34
CA TRP A 26 -5.58 -11.44 -13.89
C TRP A 26 -6.83 -11.25 -14.74
N THR A 27 -6.68 -11.25 -16.06
CA THR A 27 -7.84 -11.17 -16.98
C THR A 27 -8.82 -12.33 -16.79
N GLU A 28 -8.32 -13.52 -16.42
CA GLU A 28 -9.17 -14.68 -16.10
C GLU A 28 -9.99 -14.48 -14.83
N ARG A 29 -9.38 -13.97 -13.74
CA ARG A 29 -10.10 -13.65 -12.50
C ARG A 29 -11.13 -12.56 -12.71
N ALA A 30 -10.78 -11.49 -13.43
CA ALA A 30 -11.70 -10.42 -13.75
C ALA A 30 -12.89 -10.90 -14.59
N ALA A 31 -12.65 -11.82 -15.54
CA ALA A 31 -13.71 -12.47 -16.31
C ALA A 31 -14.63 -13.30 -15.40
N ALA A 32 -14.05 -14.11 -14.50
CA ALA A 32 -14.81 -14.95 -13.57
C ALA A 32 -15.72 -14.14 -12.63
N ASP A 33 -15.24 -12.98 -12.14
CA ASP A 33 -16.04 -12.05 -11.33
C ASP A 33 -17.23 -11.48 -12.14
N VAL A 34 -16.99 -11.01 -13.36
CA VAL A 34 -18.06 -10.49 -14.23
C VAL A 34 -19.07 -11.60 -14.59
N GLU A 35 -18.61 -12.83 -14.82
CA GLU A 35 -19.49 -13.99 -15.03
C GLU A 35 -20.32 -14.33 -13.79
N SER A 36 -19.74 -14.24 -12.60
CA SER A 36 -20.46 -14.39 -11.33
C SER A 36 -21.58 -13.35 -11.19
N LYS A 37 -21.25 -12.09 -11.50
CA LYS A 37 -22.21 -10.97 -11.50
C LYS A 37 -23.33 -11.20 -12.53
N LEU A 38 -23.00 -11.65 -13.75
CA LEU A 38 -24.00 -12.01 -14.77
C LEU A 38 -24.94 -13.13 -14.29
N ARG A 39 -24.40 -14.20 -13.66
CA ARG A 39 -25.21 -15.28 -13.08
C ARG A 39 -26.15 -14.79 -11.98
N SER A 40 -25.71 -13.84 -11.17
CA SER A 40 -26.54 -13.25 -10.12
C SER A 40 -27.62 -12.31 -10.65
N ALA A 41 -27.32 -11.56 -11.72
CA ALA A 41 -28.24 -10.60 -12.34
C ALA A 41 -29.37 -11.29 -13.13
N GLY A 42 -29.10 -12.43 -13.77
CA GLY A 42 -30.09 -13.20 -14.53
C GLY A 42 -31.27 -13.76 -13.72
N ARG A 43 -31.26 -13.60 -12.38
CA ARG A 43 -32.37 -13.98 -11.49
C ARG A 43 -33.37 -12.85 -11.22
N ARG A 44 -33.16 -11.64 -11.77
CA ARG A 44 -34.04 -10.48 -11.55
C ARG A 44 -34.52 -9.89 -12.89
N PRO A 45 -35.84 -9.92 -13.18
CA PRO A 45 -36.40 -9.46 -14.47
C PRO A 45 -36.22 -7.96 -14.77
N SER A 46 -35.88 -7.12 -13.78
CA SER A 46 -35.88 -5.65 -13.92
C SER A 46 -34.54 -5.00 -14.25
N GLN A 47 -33.49 -5.76 -14.61
CA GLN A 47 -32.12 -5.25 -14.81
C GLN A 47 -31.52 -5.54 -16.20
N GLU A 48 -32.30 -5.34 -17.25
CA GLU A 48 -31.88 -5.67 -18.63
C GLU A 48 -30.72 -4.78 -19.13
N SER A 49 -30.66 -3.52 -18.71
CA SER A 49 -29.57 -2.58 -19.03
C SER A 49 -28.23 -2.98 -18.39
N ASP A 50 -28.25 -3.40 -17.13
CA ASP A 50 -27.06 -3.84 -16.40
C ASP A 50 -26.51 -5.16 -16.97
N HIS A 51 -27.40 -6.05 -17.40
CA HIS A 51 -27.03 -7.32 -18.02
C HIS A 51 -26.29 -7.13 -19.35
N SER A 52 -26.72 -6.19 -20.19
CA SER A 52 -26.05 -5.84 -21.45
C SER A 52 -24.67 -5.21 -21.20
N ALA A 53 -24.56 -4.32 -20.22
CA ALA A 53 -23.29 -3.69 -19.84
C ALA A 53 -22.27 -4.73 -19.32
N LEU A 54 -22.70 -5.68 -18.48
CA LEU A 54 -21.87 -6.76 -17.97
C LEU A 54 -21.42 -7.73 -19.08
N LYS A 55 -22.28 -8.08 -20.03
CA LYS A 55 -21.89 -8.90 -21.21
C LYS A 55 -20.85 -8.19 -22.08
N SER A 56 -21.03 -6.89 -22.32
CA SER A 56 -20.06 -6.06 -23.05
C SER A 56 -18.71 -6.01 -22.33
N ARG A 57 -18.72 -5.83 -21.01
CA ARG A 57 -17.52 -5.86 -20.17
C ARG A 57 -16.80 -7.21 -20.25
N LEU A 58 -17.53 -8.33 -20.14
CA LEU A 58 -16.95 -9.67 -20.24
C LEU A 58 -16.27 -9.91 -21.60
N GLY A 59 -16.92 -9.53 -22.70
CA GLY A 59 -16.35 -9.67 -24.04
C GLY A 59 -15.04 -8.89 -24.23
N LYS A 60 -14.91 -7.72 -23.60
CA LYS A 60 -13.67 -6.92 -23.62
C LYS A 60 -12.55 -7.58 -22.83
N ILE A 61 -12.85 -8.11 -21.64
CA ILE A 61 -11.87 -8.82 -20.81
C ILE A 61 -11.36 -10.07 -21.54
N GLN A 62 -12.26 -10.86 -22.13
CA GLN A 62 -11.91 -12.07 -22.88
C GLN A 62 -11.07 -11.76 -24.13
N SER A 63 -11.33 -10.61 -24.79
CA SER A 63 -10.53 -10.14 -25.93
C SER A 63 -9.12 -9.72 -25.49
N GLY A 64 -9.00 -9.01 -24.37
CA GLY A 64 -7.70 -8.65 -23.77
C GLY A 64 -6.88 -9.88 -23.38
N ARG A 65 -7.52 -10.91 -22.80
CA ARG A 65 -6.88 -12.20 -22.51
C ARG A 65 -6.30 -12.84 -23.76
N ARG A 66 -7.10 -12.94 -24.83
CA ARG A 66 -6.67 -13.55 -26.10
C ARG A 66 -5.42 -12.86 -26.66
N PHE A 67 -5.41 -11.52 -26.65
CA PHE A 67 -4.26 -10.75 -27.08
C PHE A 67 -3.00 -11.02 -26.23
N LEU A 68 -3.14 -11.13 -24.91
CA LEU A 68 -2.01 -11.46 -24.02
C LEU A 68 -1.50 -12.90 -24.24
N THR A 69 -2.40 -13.85 -24.49
CA THR A 69 -2.04 -15.23 -24.86
C THR A 69 -1.30 -15.27 -26.19
N GLU A 70 -1.79 -14.56 -27.21
CA GLU A 70 -1.12 -14.45 -28.51
C GLU A 70 0.30 -13.82 -28.35
N LEU A 71 0.43 -12.76 -27.56
CA LEU A 71 1.75 -12.17 -27.25
C LEU A 71 2.71 -13.16 -26.56
N MET A 72 2.18 -14.01 -25.68
CA MET A 72 2.96 -15.02 -24.98
C MET A 72 3.42 -16.16 -25.91
N GLU A 73 2.56 -16.61 -26.82
CA GLU A 73 2.88 -17.63 -27.82
C GLU A 73 3.93 -17.15 -28.83
N HIS A 74 3.99 -15.84 -29.09
CA HIS A 74 4.90 -15.23 -30.07
C HIS A 74 6.17 -14.60 -29.43
N ALA A 75 6.46 -14.89 -28.16
CA ALA A 75 7.60 -14.31 -27.44
C ALA A 75 8.99 -14.90 -27.82
N SER A 76 9.05 -15.87 -28.74
CA SER A 76 10.32 -16.37 -29.33
C SER A 76 10.77 -15.50 -30.53
N PRO A 77 12.07 -15.41 -30.87
CA PRO A 77 12.54 -14.52 -31.95
C PRO A 77 11.96 -14.94 -33.31
N PRO A 78 11.51 -14.01 -34.18
CA PRO A 78 10.61 -14.36 -35.26
C PRO A 78 11.35 -14.85 -36.50
N SER A 79 10.97 -16.02 -37.01
CA SER A 79 11.09 -16.33 -38.44
C SER A 79 9.76 -16.32 -39.19
N LYS A 80 8.60 -16.22 -38.51
CA LYS A 80 7.29 -16.20 -39.20
C LYS A 80 6.30 -15.25 -38.54
N LEU A 81 6.35 -13.99 -38.96
CA LEU A 81 5.30 -12.98 -38.72
C LEU A 81 4.05 -13.18 -39.61
N GLU A 82 4.04 -14.22 -40.46
CA GLU A 82 2.94 -14.53 -41.38
C GLU A 82 1.71 -15.14 -40.67
N ALA A 83 1.86 -15.71 -39.46
CA ALA A 83 0.74 -16.29 -38.71
C ALA A 83 -0.27 -15.25 -38.17
N LEU A 84 0.11 -13.96 -38.10
CA LEU A 84 -0.80 -12.85 -37.74
C LEU A 84 -1.67 -12.35 -38.91
N ALA A 85 -1.61 -13.02 -40.06
CA ALA A 85 -2.37 -12.67 -41.26
C ALA A 85 -3.86 -13.06 -41.21
N GLN A 86 -4.30 -13.89 -40.24
CA GLN A 86 -5.73 -14.15 -40.08
C GLN A 86 -6.46 -12.95 -39.44
N PRO A 87 -7.67 -12.58 -39.91
CA PRO A 87 -8.42 -11.45 -39.37
C PRO A 87 -8.83 -11.69 -37.91
N LEU A 88 -8.54 -10.73 -37.02
CA LEU A 88 -9.04 -10.75 -35.65
C LEU A 88 -10.51 -10.32 -35.65
N ARG A 89 -11.41 -11.17 -35.17
CA ARG A 89 -12.84 -10.86 -34.99
C ARG A 89 -13.13 -10.30 -33.60
N ILE A 90 -13.63 -9.08 -33.53
CA ILE A 90 -14.13 -8.46 -32.29
C ILE A 90 -15.60 -8.10 -32.50
N ALA A 91 -16.49 -8.59 -31.62
CA ALA A 91 -17.94 -8.36 -31.68
C ALA A 91 -18.60 -8.71 -33.04
N GLY A 92 -18.14 -9.78 -33.69
CA GLY A 92 -18.72 -10.27 -34.95
C GLY A 92 -18.29 -9.52 -36.22
N LYS A 93 -17.34 -8.59 -36.14
CA LYS A 93 -16.81 -7.87 -37.31
C LYS A 93 -15.35 -8.22 -37.56
N ASP A 94 -15.02 -8.42 -38.84
CA ASP A 94 -13.64 -8.65 -39.32
C ASP A 94 -12.88 -7.33 -39.41
N LEU A 95 -11.69 -7.26 -38.80
CA LEU A 95 -10.81 -6.09 -38.85
C LEU A 95 -9.69 -6.31 -39.87
N THR A 96 -9.80 -5.67 -41.03
CA THR A 96 -8.92 -5.87 -42.21
C THR A 96 -7.65 -5.00 -42.23
N ARG A 97 -7.24 -4.37 -41.13
CA ARG A 97 -6.14 -3.36 -41.13
C ARG A 97 -4.89 -3.79 -40.35
N SER A 98 -3.78 -3.09 -40.60
CA SER A 98 -2.41 -3.39 -40.13
C SER A 98 -2.30 -3.51 -38.60
N ALA A 99 -1.27 -4.21 -38.11
CA ALA A 99 -1.06 -4.49 -36.68
C ALA A 99 -1.11 -3.23 -35.79
N ARG A 100 -0.62 -2.09 -36.28
CA ARG A 100 -0.68 -0.79 -35.59
C ARG A 100 -2.13 -0.29 -35.41
N SER A 101 -2.91 -0.35 -36.48
CA SER A 101 -4.35 -0.02 -36.45
C SER A 101 -5.17 -0.99 -35.59
N ARG A 102 -4.74 -2.25 -35.43
CA ARG A 102 -5.39 -3.24 -34.55
C ARG A 102 -5.17 -2.90 -33.08
N VAL A 103 -3.96 -2.51 -32.69
CA VAL A 103 -3.64 -2.03 -31.34
C VAL A 103 -4.40 -0.74 -31.05
N ASP A 104 -4.44 0.20 -32.01
CA ASP A 104 -5.19 1.45 -31.88
C ASP A 104 -6.70 1.20 -31.66
N HIS A 105 -7.28 0.23 -32.38
CA HIS A 105 -8.70 -0.11 -32.24
C HIS A 105 -9.04 -0.82 -30.93
N VAL A 106 -8.14 -1.69 -30.43
CA VAL A 106 -8.26 -2.31 -29.10
C VAL A 106 -8.22 -1.23 -28.00
N LEU A 107 -7.29 -0.29 -28.09
CA LEU A 107 -7.16 0.80 -27.10
C LEU A 107 -8.36 1.78 -27.10
N GLU A 108 -9.05 1.94 -28.23
CA GLU A 108 -10.26 2.76 -28.32
C GLU A 108 -11.49 2.14 -27.63
N HIS A 109 -11.56 0.80 -27.53
CA HIS A 109 -12.77 0.08 -27.10
C HIS A 109 -12.66 -0.59 -25.72
N VAL A 110 -11.45 -0.69 -25.15
CA VAL A 110 -11.19 -1.20 -23.80
C VAL A 110 -11.61 -0.15 -22.75
N THR A 111 -12.41 -0.56 -21.77
CA THR A 111 -12.91 0.32 -20.67
C THR A 111 -11.81 0.61 -19.65
N GLY A 112 -11.92 1.72 -18.91
CA GLY A 112 -10.89 2.27 -18.02
C GLY A 112 -10.18 1.25 -17.13
N ASP A 113 -10.94 0.35 -16.49
CA ASP A 113 -10.40 -0.69 -15.59
C ASP A 113 -9.43 -1.65 -16.31
N SER A 114 -9.79 -2.08 -17.51
CA SER A 114 -8.98 -3.01 -18.31
C SER A 114 -7.76 -2.32 -18.91
N LEU A 115 -7.84 -1.01 -19.20
CA LEU A 115 -6.72 -0.23 -19.72
C LEU A 115 -5.66 0.02 -18.63
N ALA A 116 -6.10 0.30 -17.40
CA ALA A 116 -5.22 0.44 -16.24
C ALA A 116 -4.49 -0.88 -15.91
N GLN A 117 -5.20 -2.00 -16.00
CA GLN A 117 -4.65 -3.35 -15.80
C GLN A 117 -3.65 -3.74 -16.91
N ILE A 118 -3.94 -3.40 -18.17
CA ILE A 118 -3.02 -3.61 -19.31
C ILE A 118 -1.78 -2.71 -19.19
N ALA A 119 -1.94 -1.46 -18.76
CA ALA A 119 -0.83 -0.53 -18.54
C ALA A 119 0.07 -0.95 -17.38
N ALA A 120 -0.51 -1.47 -16.30
CA ALA A 120 0.24 -2.07 -15.18
C ALA A 120 1.00 -3.34 -15.62
N ALA A 121 0.38 -4.17 -16.46
CA ALA A 121 1.02 -5.37 -17.02
C ALA A 121 2.16 -5.07 -18.01
N LEU A 122 2.12 -3.95 -18.73
CA LEU A 122 3.10 -3.61 -19.78
C LEU A 122 4.34 -2.83 -19.29
N ASN A 123 4.45 -2.54 -17.98
CA ASN A 123 5.56 -1.86 -17.33
C ASN A 123 5.80 -0.41 -17.83
N ALA A 124 5.80 0.55 -16.90
CA ALA A 124 5.80 2.00 -17.17
C ALA A 124 7.06 2.56 -17.87
N ASN A 125 8.06 1.73 -18.18
CA ASN A 125 9.26 2.16 -18.90
C ASN A 125 9.00 2.47 -20.39
N VAL A 126 7.99 1.86 -21.02
CA VAL A 126 7.65 2.13 -22.44
C VAL A 126 7.18 3.58 -22.66
N PHE A 127 6.59 4.20 -21.63
CA PHE A 127 6.07 5.57 -21.71
C PHE A 127 7.09 6.65 -21.34
N ARG A 128 8.27 6.26 -20.83
CA ARG A 128 9.30 7.19 -20.35
C ARG A 128 10.07 7.90 -21.48
N PHE A 129 10.02 7.37 -22.71
CA PHE A 129 10.90 7.83 -23.81
C PHE A 129 10.23 8.49 -25.02
N ASN A 130 8.90 8.56 -25.11
CA ASN A 130 8.25 9.27 -26.23
C ASN A 130 7.88 10.71 -25.86
N ARG A 131 8.83 11.63 -26.09
CA ARG A 131 8.65 13.08 -26.06
C ARG A 131 7.84 13.54 -27.29
N VAL A 132 6.53 13.29 -27.34
CA VAL A 132 5.67 13.82 -28.43
C VAL A 132 4.36 14.40 -27.90
N ARG A 133 4.06 15.64 -28.32
CA ARG A 133 2.92 16.51 -27.97
C ARG A 133 1.55 16.05 -28.53
N SER A 134 1.19 14.78 -28.47
CA SER A 134 -0.09 14.33 -29.06
C SER A 134 -1.30 14.59 -28.14
N ARG A 135 -2.37 15.13 -28.75
CA ARG A 135 -3.72 15.34 -28.19
C ARG A 135 -4.28 14.08 -27.48
N GLN A 136 -3.79 12.89 -27.86
CA GLN A 136 -4.19 11.58 -27.36
C GLN A 136 -3.63 11.24 -25.96
N LEU A 137 -2.42 11.69 -25.58
CA LEU A 137 -1.93 11.56 -24.19
C LEU A 137 -2.75 12.41 -23.21
N ARG A 138 -3.32 13.53 -23.68
CA ARG A 138 -4.27 14.33 -22.92
C ARG A 138 -5.59 13.58 -22.71
N ILE A 139 -6.12 12.92 -23.73
CA ILE A 139 -7.34 12.10 -23.64
C ILE A 139 -7.13 10.89 -22.72
N LEU A 140 -5.96 10.22 -22.81
CA LEU A 140 -5.56 9.13 -21.92
C LEU A 140 -5.45 9.59 -20.46
N ARG A 141 -4.82 10.74 -20.20
CA ARG A 141 -4.74 11.35 -18.86
C ARG A 141 -6.12 11.68 -18.30
N THR A 142 -6.98 12.32 -19.11
CA THR A 142 -8.37 12.63 -18.71
C THR A 142 -9.22 11.37 -18.46
N ARG A 143 -8.92 10.24 -19.12
CA ARG A 143 -9.60 8.96 -18.90
C ARG A 143 -9.07 8.23 -17.66
N LEU A 144 -7.76 8.23 -17.43
CA LEU A 144 -7.12 7.74 -16.20
C LEU A 144 -7.62 8.51 -14.96
N ASP A 145 -7.71 9.83 -15.05
CA ASP A 145 -8.25 10.71 -14.00
C ASP A 145 -9.75 10.43 -13.70
N ARG A 146 -10.49 9.81 -14.64
CA ARG A 146 -11.90 9.43 -14.49
C ARG A 146 -12.13 7.99 -14.03
N SER A 147 -11.09 7.14 -14.00
CA SER A 147 -11.29 5.68 -13.77
C SER A 147 -11.41 5.29 -12.29
N GLY A 148 -11.13 6.19 -11.34
CA GLY A 148 -11.14 5.81 -9.92
C GLY A 148 -10.15 4.67 -9.59
N PRO A 149 -10.17 4.11 -8.36
CA PRO A 149 -9.05 3.39 -7.79
C PRO A 149 -9.00 1.93 -8.29
N ALA A 150 -8.44 1.71 -9.48
CA ALA A 150 -8.08 0.37 -9.96
C ALA A 150 -6.56 0.12 -9.96
N ILE A 151 -5.76 1.02 -9.38
CA ILE A 151 -4.28 0.98 -9.43
C ILE A 151 -3.66 0.56 -8.08
N VAL A 152 -4.46 0.36 -7.02
CA VAL A 152 -3.95 -0.10 -5.71
C VAL A 152 -4.52 -1.49 -5.39
N GLU A 153 -4.12 -2.47 -6.18
CA GLU A 153 -4.33 -3.89 -5.86
C GLU A 153 -3.19 -4.71 -6.48
N LEU A 154 -1.96 -4.47 -6.02
CA LEU A 154 -0.78 -5.22 -6.43
C LEU A 154 -0.14 -5.82 -5.18
N GLY A 155 -0.83 -6.80 -4.61
CA GLY A 155 -0.21 -7.82 -3.77
C GLY A 155 0.62 -8.77 -4.63
N TRP A 156 1.58 -9.41 -3.97
CA TRP A 156 2.45 -10.51 -4.40
C TRP A 156 3.87 -10.14 -4.82
N THR A 157 4.72 -10.39 -3.82
CA THR A 157 6.16 -10.34 -3.73
C THR A 157 6.79 -11.47 -4.54
N ASN A 158 7.81 -11.14 -5.33
CA ASN A 158 8.91 -12.06 -5.58
C ASN A 158 10.03 -11.56 -4.67
N GLU A 159 10.46 -12.34 -3.68
CA GLU A 159 11.57 -11.96 -2.78
C GLU A 159 12.82 -11.56 -3.58
N SER A 160 13.02 -12.13 -4.77
CA SER A 160 14.10 -11.75 -5.69
C SER A 160 13.90 -10.37 -6.34
N ALA A 161 12.65 -9.96 -6.61
CA ALA A 161 12.34 -8.65 -7.17
C ALA A 161 12.30 -7.55 -6.09
N ILE A 162 11.90 -7.92 -4.87
CA ILE A 162 12.03 -7.07 -3.68
C ILE A 162 13.49 -6.93 -3.30
N ALA A 163 14.29 -8.00 -3.27
CA ALA A 163 15.74 -7.94 -3.05
C ALA A 163 16.46 -7.11 -4.13
N ALA A 164 16.01 -7.15 -5.38
CA ALA A 164 16.53 -6.30 -6.46
C ALA A 164 16.04 -4.83 -6.39
N LEU A 165 14.92 -4.56 -5.68
CA LEU A 165 14.46 -3.21 -5.36
C LEU A 165 15.07 -2.67 -4.05
N GLN A 166 15.39 -3.57 -3.11
CA GLN A 166 16.01 -3.37 -1.80
C GLN A 166 17.55 -3.41 -1.85
N SER A 167 18.16 -3.76 -2.99
CA SER A 167 19.60 -3.56 -3.16
C SER A 167 19.87 -2.06 -3.09
N ALA A 168 20.33 -1.62 -1.92
CA ALA A 168 20.61 -0.24 -1.55
C ALA A 168 21.73 0.40 -2.39
N ASP A 169 22.38 -0.35 -3.29
CA ASP A 169 23.53 0.07 -4.12
C ASP A 169 23.24 1.15 -5.18
N THR A 170 22.10 1.84 -5.10
CA THR A 170 21.85 3.04 -5.92
C THR A 170 21.27 4.22 -5.14
N ALA A 171 21.14 4.13 -3.81
CA ALA A 171 20.96 5.34 -3.01
C ALA A 171 22.22 6.18 -3.19
N THR A 172 22.08 7.38 -3.75
CA THR A 172 23.23 8.26 -3.90
C THR A 172 23.61 8.74 -2.51
N ASP A 173 24.79 8.35 -2.03
CA ASP A 173 25.29 8.72 -0.71
C ASP A 173 25.14 10.23 -0.47
N LEU A 174 24.61 10.58 0.70
CA LEU A 174 24.43 11.96 1.09
C LEU A 174 25.81 12.58 1.34
N ARG A 175 26.21 13.51 0.46
CA ARG A 175 27.51 14.18 0.60
C ARG A 175 27.56 14.98 1.91
N PRO A 176 28.71 15.09 2.59
CA PRO A 176 28.83 15.86 3.83
C PRO A 176 28.33 17.30 3.73
N ALA A 177 28.54 17.96 2.58
CA ALA A 177 28.04 19.31 2.33
C ALA A 177 26.50 19.38 2.25
N ASP A 178 25.86 18.34 1.70
CA ASP A 178 24.41 18.24 1.61
C ASP A 178 23.82 17.93 2.99
N ALA A 179 24.44 17.03 3.76
CA ALA A 179 24.08 16.78 5.16
C ALA A 179 24.16 18.05 6.02
N ALA A 180 25.25 18.82 5.89
CA ALA A 180 25.40 20.10 6.57
C ALA A 180 24.40 21.16 6.08
N ALA A 181 23.95 21.11 4.83
CA ALA A 181 22.90 22.00 4.33
C ALA A 181 21.53 21.65 4.94
N ILE A 182 21.24 20.36 5.08
CA ILE A 182 20.02 19.86 5.74
C ILE A 182 19.95 20.34 7.19
N THR A 183 21.06 20.40 7.92
CA THR A 183 21.03 20.75 9.36
C THR A 183 21.16 22.24 9.67
N ARG A 184 21.85 23.03 8.83
CA ARG A 184 22.12 24.45 9.13
C ARG A 184 20.91 25.38 9.05
N GLY A 185 19.90 25.02 8.27
CA GLY A 185 18.60 25.69 8.19
C GLY A 185 18.55 27.20 7.95
N GLY A 186 17.33 27.71 7.79
CA GLY A 186 17.10 29.12 7.43
C GLY A 186 15.78 29.70 7.97
N GLY A 187 15.16 29.07 8.98
CA GLY A 187 13.89 29.53 9.53
C GLY A 187 12.69 29.27 8.62
N GLU A 188 12.81 28.34 7.67
CA GLU A 188 11.74 28.05 6.73
C GLU A 188 10.51 27.48 7.45
N ARG A 189 9.34 27.73 6.88
CA ARG A 189 8.06 27.29 7.45
C ARG A 189 7.49 26.14 6.63
N PHE A 190 6.93 25.15 7.28
CA PHE A 190 6.14 24.12 6.60
C PHE A 190 4.80 23.90 7.28
N SER A 191 3.83 23.32 6.58
CA SER A 191 2.59 22.85 7.20
C SER A 191 2.59 21.33 7.32
N LEU A 192 2.18 20.82 8.47
CA LEU A 192 1.79 19.42 8.63
C LEU A 192 0.28 19.31 8.39
N VAL A 193 -0.15 18.46 7.46
CA VAL A 193 -1.56 18.19 7.20
C VAL A 193 -1.83 16.70 7.38
N GLN A 194 -2.61 16.37 8.40
CA GLN A 194 -2.93 14.99 8.77
C GLN A 194 -4.38 14.67 8.43
N PHE A 195 -4.64 13.48 7.90
CA PHE A 195 -6.00 13.02 7.63
C PHE A 195 -6.81 12.83 8.94
N PHE A 196 -6.16 12.39 10.00
CA PHE A 196 -6.69 12.28 11.36
C PHE A 196 -5.50 12.36 12.33
N ASN A 197 -5.74 12.65 13.60
CA ASN A 197 -4.71 12.62 14.66
C ASN A 197 -5.15 11.89 15.93
N ALA A 198 -6.25 11.14 15.88
CA ALA A 198 -6.71 10.34 16.99
C ALA A 198 -5.76 9.14 17.22
N GLY A 199 -5.58 8.76 18.49
CA GLY A 199 -4.75 7.64 18.90
C GLY A 199 -3.34 8.02 19.34
N SER A 200 -2.71 7.14 20.11
CA SER A 200 -1.36 7.33 20.68
C SER A 200 -0.29 7.39 19.57
N PHE A 201 -0.45 6.60 18.50
CA PHE A 201 0.44 6.62 17.33
C PHE A 201 0.54 8.01 16.69
N GLN A 202 -0.61 8.65 16.43
CA GLN A 202 -0.66 9.94 15.74
C GLN A 202 -0.10 11.09 16.61
N ALA A 203 -0.35 11.02 17.91
CA ALA A 203 0.23 11.96 18.88
C ALA A 203 1.76 11.86 18.89
N ALA A 204 2.30 10.64 18.95
CA ALA A 204 3.75 10.40 18.90
C ALA A 204 4.37 10.85 17.58
N PHE A 205 3.72 10.58 16.43
CA PHE A 205 4.14 11.07 15.12
C PHE A 205 4.23 12.61 15.07
N THR A 206 3.20 13.29 15.56
CA THR A 206 3.17 14.76 15.61
C THR A 206 4.27 15.32 16.51
N ALA A 207 4.49 14.68 17.67
CA ALA A 207 5.55 15.07 18.60
C ALA A 207 6.94 14.93 17.97
N GLY A 208 7.22 13.81 17.30
CA GLY A 208 8.49 13.58 16.61
C GLY A 208 8.74 14.54 15.46
N ALA A 209 7.70 14.83 14.67
CA ALA A 209 7.78 15.83 13.61
C ALA A 209 8.07 17.24 14.15
N SER A 210 7.41 17.62 15.25
CA SER A 210 7.57 18.92 15.93
C SER A 210 8.96 19.07 16.54
N GLU A 211 9.46 18.04 17.22
CA GLU A 211 10.81 18.06 17.81
C GLU A 211 11.90 18.15 16.74
N GLN A 212 11.78 17.34 15.68
CA GLN A 212 12.72 17.41 14.58
C GLN A 212 12.66 18.79 13.88
N ALA A 213 11.48 19.38 13.71
CA ALA A 213 11.35 20.72 13.14
C ALA A 213 12.13 21.76 13.94
N ARG A 214 12.00 21.74 15.29
CA ARG A 214 12.78 22.62 16.18
C ARG A 214 14.27 22.39 16.02
N SER A 215 14.70 21.13 15.98
CA SER A 215 16.13 20.77 15.84
C SER A 215 16.75 21.26 14.52
N LEU A 216 15.95 21.35 13.45
CA LEU A 216 16.36 21.78 12.10
C LEU A 216 16.09 23.26 11.83
N ASN A 217 15.70 24.01 12.85
CA ASN A 217 15.32 25.43 12.77
C ASN A 217 14.21 25.69 11.73
N PHE A 218 13.19 24.83 11.70
CA PHE A 218 11.96 25.04 10.96
C PHE A 218 10.84 25.56 11.85
N THR A 219 9.95 26.36 11.28
CA THR A 219 8.65 26.67 11.87
C THR A 219 7.60 25.71 11.34
N MET A 220 7.11 24.79 12.18
CA MET A 220 5.97 23.95 11.82
C MET A 220 4.67 24.70 12.09
N ASN A 221 3.87 24.93 11.05
CA ASN A 221 2.46 25.26 11.20
C ASN A 221 1.70 23.95 11.41
N ASP A 222 1.42 23.64 12.67
CA ASP A 222 0.51 22.56 12.97
C ASP A 222 -0.90 23.01 12.60
N ARG A 223 -1.55 22.27 11.70
CA ARG A 223 -2.92 22.55 11.32
C ARG A 223 -3.79 21.50 12.00
N ASP A 224 -5.00 21.91 12.37
CA ASP A 224 -5.98 20.97 12.92
C ASP A 224 -6.07 19.69 12.05
N PRO A 225 -6.21 18.52 12.67
CA PRO A 225 -6.40 17.24 11.98
C PRO A 225 -7.68 17.23 11.13
N ALA A 226 -7.71 16.48 10.03
CA ALA A 226 -8.90 16.41 9.17
C ALA A 226 -10.02 15.54 9.71
N ASP A 227 -9.82 14.89 10.86
CA ASP A 227 -10.83 14.10 11.56
C ASP A 227 -11.53 13.10 10.64
N GLY A 228 -10.79 12.53 9.68
CA GLY A 228 -11.32 11.61 8.67
C GLY A 228 -12.11 12.27 7.53
N ASP A 229 -12.21 13.60 7.46
CA ASP A 229 -12.87 14.34 6.37
C ASP A 229 -11.89 14.74 5.26
N MET A 230 -11.97 14.03 4.12
CA MET A 230 -11.17 14.33 2.94
C MET A 230 -11.41 15.76 2.41
N ARG A 231 -12.60 16.35 2.58
CA ARG A 231 -12.86 17.73 2.16
C ARG A 231 -12.12 18.72 3.05
N ALA A 232 -12.11 18.51 4.37
CA ALA A 232 -11.32 19.30 5.30
C ALA A 232 -9.82 19.20 4.97
N MET A 233 -9.32 17.98 4.73
CA MET A 233 -7.93 17.75 4.35
C MET A 233 -7.54 18.53 3.09
N LYS A 234 -8.36 18.46 2.04
CA LYS A 234 -8.14 19.21 0.79
C LYS A 234 -8.09 20.72 1.02
N ARG A 235 -9.05 21.28 1.78
CA ARG A 235 -9.08 22.71 2.11
C ARG A 235 -7.81 23.15 2.85
N ARG A 236 -7.29 22.30 3.75
CA ARG A 236 -6.05 22.61 4.48
C ARG A 236 -4.82 22.54 3.59
N ILE A 237 -4.75 21.62 2.64
CA ILE A 237 -3.68 21.63 1.64
C ILE A 237 -3.80 22.87 0.74
N ASP A 238 -5.01 23.25 0.32
CA ASP A 238 -5.24 24.47 -0.47
C ASP A 238 -4.74 25.73 0.25
N ALA A 239 -5.10 25.89 1.53
CA ALA A 239 -4.63 26.99 2.34
C ALA A 239 -3.12 26.92 2.63
N THR A 240 -2.47 25.76 2.46
CA THR A 240 -1.01 25.62 2.53
C THR A 240 -0.36 26.12 1.25
N ILE A 241 -0.93 25.74 0.11
CA ILE A 241 -0.47 26.18 -1.21
C ILE A 241 -0.59 27.70 -1.34
N ALA A 242 -1.67 28.27 -0.82
CA ALA A 242 -1.95 29.70 -0.87
C ALA A 242 -1.06 30.55 0.04
N ASP A 243 -0.45 29.99 1.10
CA ASP A 243 0.42 30.76 1.99
C ASP A 243 1.81 30.96 1.36
N PRO A 244 2.19 32.19 0.95
CA PRO A 244 3.50 32.44 0.32
C PRO A 244 4.66 32.17 1.27
N ARG A 245 4.45 32.23 2.59
CA ARG A 245 5.51 32.03 3.61
C ARG A 245 5.85 30.57 3.86
N THR A 246 5.01 29.64 3.39
CA THR A 246 5.23 28.20 3.58
C THR A 246 6.18 27.69 2.49
N ALA A 247 7.30 27.07 2.85
CA ALA A 247 8.26 26.47 1.92
C ALA A 247 7.89 25.04 1.52
N GLY A 248 7.14 24.32 2.36
CA GLY A 248 6.73 22.96 2.06
C GLY A 248 5.57 22.43 2.88
N VAL A 249 5.14 21.21 2.56
CA VAL A 249 4.03 20.53 3.21
C VAL A 249 4.36 19.05 3.43
N ILE A 250 4.05 18.57 4.63
CA ILE A 250 3.95 17.14 4.93
C ILE A 250 2.48 16.76 4.86
N ILE A 251 2.18 15.75 4.06
CA ILE A 251 0.84 15.17 3.94
C ILE A 251 0.88 13.79 4.59
N HIS A 252 0.25 13.64 5.76
CA HIS A 252 0.20 12.37 6.49
C HIS A 252 -1.15 11.68 6.29
N SER A 253 -1.12 10.42 5.83
CA SER A 253 -2.29 9.59 5.53
C SER A 253 -3.22 10.19 4.44
N GLY A 254 -4.46 9.69 4.33
CA GLY A 254 -5.46 10.15 3.37
C GLY A 254 -5.56 9.28 2.11
N GLN A 255 -6.21 9.81 1.06
CA GLN A 255 -6.47 9.07 -0.18
C GLN A 255 -5.68 9.65 -1.36
N ALA A 256 -4.70 8.92 -1.89
CA ALA A 256 -3.75 9.46 -2.86
C ALA A 256 -4.40 9.93 -4.17
N VAL A 257 -5.40 9.21 -4.67
CA VAL A 257 -6.15 9.60 -5.88
C VAL A 257 -6.77 10.99 -5.72
N GLU A 258 -7.34 11.25 -4.54
CA GLU A 258 -7.99 12.53 -4.25
C GLU A 258 -7.00 13.67 -4.01
N LEU A 259 -5.80 13.34 -3.50
CA LEU A 259 -4.76 14.31 -3.16
C LEU A 259 -3.79 14.60 -4.31
N HIS A 260 -3.74 13.75 -5.35
CA HIS A 260 -2.83 13.91 -6.49
C HIS A 260 -2.90 15.31 -7.14
N PRO A 261 -4.08 15.87 -7.46
CA PRO A 261 -4.15 17.22 -8.04
C PRO A 261 -3.59 18.31 -7.11
N LEU A 262 -3.66 18.11 -5.80
CA LEU A 262 -3.18 19.05 -4.79
C LEU A 262 -1.66 19.00 -4.66
N VAL A 263 -1.08 17.79 -4.65
CA VAL A 263 0.37 17.59 -4.66
C VAL A 263 0.99 18.28 -5.89
N GLU A 264 0.42 18.07 -7.07
CA GLU A 264 0.91 18.69 -8.30
C GLU A 264 0.74 20.21 -8.31
N ARG A 265 -0.30 20.74 -7.65
CA ARG A 265 -0.47 22.19 -7.49
C ARG A 265 0.53 22.79 -6.50
N ALA A 266 0.79 22.12 -5.38
CA ALA A 266 1.80 22.55 -4.41
C ALA A 266 3.19 22.62 -5.05
N ARG A 267 3.56 21.58 -5.82
CA ARG A 267 4.81 21.56 -6.60
C ARG A 267 4.91 22.72 -7.59
N ARG A 268 3.84 22.98 -8.36
CA ARG A 268 3.79 24.11 -9.30
C ARG A 268 3.88 25.47 -8.61
N ALA A 269 3.43 25.56 -7.36
CA ALA A 269 3.58 26.74 -6.52
C ALA A 269 4.96 26.83 -5.84
N GLY A 270 5.92 25.97 -6.21
CA GLY A 270 7.28 25.97 -5.66
C GLY A 270 7.40 25.41 -4.25
N LYS A 271 6.37 24.71 -3.74
CA LYS A 271 6.38 24.11 -2.41
C LYS A 271 7.00 22.71 -2.46
N ALA A 272 7.90 22.40 -1.53
CA ALA A 272 8.32 21.02 -1.30
C ALA A 272 7.13 20.20 -0.78
N VAL A 273 6.95 18.97 -1.28
CA VAL A 273 5.87 18.08 -0.85
C VAL A 273 6.46 16.75 -0.45
N VAL A 274 6.21 16.34 0.79
CA VAL A 274 6.56 15.00 1.30
C VAL A 274 5.29 14.33 1.80
N THR A 275 5.16 13.02 1.58
CA THR A 275 4.00 12.27 2.04
C THR A 275 4.42 11.18 3.02
N SER A 276 3.65 10.96 4.08
CA SER A 276 3.86 9.89 5.05
C SER A 276 2.61 9.03 5.13
N ASN A 277 2.76 7.71 5.10
CA ASN A 277 1.63 6.77 5.18
C ASN A 277 0.50 7.04 4.15
N LEU A 278 0.84 7.67 3.01
CA LEU A 278 -0.06 7.89 1.89
C LEU A 278 0.25 6.82 0.83
N LEU A 279 -0.60 5.82 0.71
CA LEU A 279 -0.38 4.73 -0.23
C LEU A 279 -0.54 5.18 -1.69
N ALA A 280 0.39 4.77 -2.54
CA ALA A 280 0.49 5.15 -3.95
C ALA A 280 0.54 6.68 -4.17
N PRO A 281 1.52 7.40 -3.59
CA PRO A 281 1.66 8.83 -3.80
C PRO A 281 1.99 9.13 -5.28
N PRO A 282 1.79 10.37 -5.75
CA PRO A 282 2.16 10.77 -7.11
C PRO A 282 3.62 10.42 -7.40
N LEU A 283 3.93 10.05 -8.65
CA LEU A 283 5.27 9.62 -9.04
C LEU A 283 6.34 10.63 -8.61
N ASN A 284 7.49 10.12 -8.15
CA ASN A 284 8.63 10.89 -7.65
C ASN A 284 8.29 11.82 -6.46
N THR A 285 7.21 11.56 -5.72
CA THR A 285 6.95 12.27 -4.45
C THR A 285 7.79 11.63 -3.36
N PRO A 286 8.68 12.43 -2.71
CA PRO A 286 9.37 11.95 -1.53
C PRO A 286 8.36 11.43 -0.53
N SER A 287 8.51 10.16 -0.16
CA SER A 287 7.49 9.48 0.61
C SER A 287 8.07 8.39 1.49
N ILE A 288 7.48 8.26 2.67
CA ILE A 288 7.74 7.18 3.62
C ILE A 288 6.42 6.43 3.86
N VAL A 289 6.45 5.11 3.77
CA VAL A 289 5.32 4.22 4.04
C VAL A 289 5.72 3.12 5.00
N LEU A 290 4.76 2.54 5.70
CA LEU A 290 4.98 1.37 6.55
C LEU A 290 4.90 0.10 5.69
N ASN A 291 5.65 -0.94 6.05
CA ASN A 291 5.50 -2.26 5.45
C ASN A 291 4.23 -2.95 5.97
N ASP A 292 3.06 -2.45 5.59
CA ASP A 292 1.78 -2.93 6.09
C ASP A 292 1.52 -4.40 5.75
N ILE A 293 1.86 -4.84 4.53
CA ILE A 293 1.77 -6.25 4.12
C ILE A 293 2.68 -7.12 4.99
N GLY A 294 3.92 -6.68 5.21
CA GLY A 294 4.88 -7.37 6.07
C GLY A 294 4.38 -7.49 7.51
N ALA A 295 3.84 -6.41 8.08
CA ALA A 295 3.25 -6.41 9.42
C ALA A 295 2.11 -7.43 9.53
N GLY A 296 1.21 -7.46 8.55
CA GLY A 296 0.16 -8.47 8.46
C GLY A 296 0.70 -9.91 8.45
N ALA A 297 1.72 -10.17 7.63
CA ALA A 297 2.35 -11.47 7.55
C ALA A 297 3.07 -11.86 8.85
N MET A 298 3.69 -10.90 9.55
CA MET A 298 4.33 -11.14 10.85
C MET A 298 3.30 -11.53 11.92
N LEU A 299 2.10 -10.94 11.91
CA LEU A 299 1.01 -11.37 12.79
C LEU A 299 0.55 -12.79 12.52
N ALA A 300 0.45 -13.18 11.24
CA ALA A 300 0.12 -14.56 10.86
C ALA A 300 1.16 -15.56 11.39
N VAL A 301 2.45 -15.23 11.24
CA VAL A 301 3.56 -16.03 11.78
C VAL A 301 3.47 -16.16 13.30
N ALA A 302 3.25 -15.05 14.02
CA ALA A 302 3.14 -15.06 15.48
C ALA A 302 1.96 -15.91 15.95
N LEU A 303 0.78 -15.71 15.33
CA LEU A 303 -0.42 -16.49 15.62
C LEU A 303 -0.19 -18.00 15.42
N LEU A 304 0.34 -18.40 14.26
CA LEU A 304 0.54 -19.82 13.94
C LEU A 304 1.60 -20.48 14.84
N ALA A 305 2.65 -19.75 15.20
CA ALA A 305 3.64 -20.22 16.15
C ALA A 305 2.99 -20.55 17.51
N ASP A 306 2.15 -19.64 18.01
CA ASP A 306 1.47 -19.79 19.30
C ASP A 306 0.37 -20.86 19.25
N MET A 307 -0.37 -20.98 18.13
CA MET A 307 -1.36 -22.05 17.93
C MET A 307 -0.75 -23.46 17.95
N LEU A 308 0.51 -23.59 17.56
CA LEU A 308 1.22 -24.86 17.43
C LEU A 308 2.20 -25.11 18.59
N ASP A 309 2.27 -24.19 19.55
CA ASP A 309 3.21 -24.19 20.67
C ASP A 309 4.67 -24.46 20.22
N ARG A 310 5.12 -23.72 19.20
CA ARG A 310 6.47 -23.88 18.64
C ARG A 310 7.05 -22.54 18.17
N PRO A 311 8.39 -22.40 18.09
CA PRO A 311 8.98 -21.15 17.67
C PRO A 311 8.68 -20.83 16.21
N ALA A 312 8.60 -19.53 15.89
CA ALA A 312 8.31 -19.04 14.54
C ALA A 312 9.34 -19.52 13.50
N SER A 313 10.59 -19.78 13.90
CA SER A 313 11.65 -20.33 13.07
C SER A 313 11.34 -21.71 12.49
N ASP A 314 10.45 -22.46 13.14
CA ASP A 314 10.09 -23.82 12.73
C ASP A 314 8.97 -23.84 11.68
N LEU A 315 8.35 -22.68 11.43
CA LEU A 315 7.36 -22.53 10.37
C LEU A 315 8.04 -22.54 9.00
N ARG A 316 7.84 -23.62 8.26
CA ARG A 316 8.38 -23.77 6.90
C ARG A 316 7.64 -22.87 5.92
N ARG A 317 8.38 -22.39 4.91
CA ARG A 317 7.78 -21.72 3.74
C ARG A 317 7.60 -22.70 2.58
N SER A 318 6.51 -22.55 1.83
CA SER A 318 6.27 -23.25 0.59
C SER A 318 7.21 -22.72 -0.52
N PRO A 319 7.37 -23.43 -1.65
CA PRO A 319 8.18 -22.94 -2.77
C PRO A 319 7.71 -21.59 -3.33
N SER A 320 6.49 -21.16 -3.01
CA SER A 320 5.95 -19.85 -3.37
C SER A 320 6.31 -18.73 -2.39
N GLY A 321 7.07 -19.04 -1.33
CA GLY A 321 7.46 -18.10 -0.26
C GLY A 321 6.40 -17.91 0.83
N ARG A 322 5.21 -18.52 0.71
CA ARG A 322 4.13 -18.48 1.73
C ARG A 322 4.42 -19.42 2.88
N LEU A 323 3.71 -19.32 4.00
CA LEU A 323 3.79 -20.34 5.05
C LEU A 323 3.16 -21.64 4.55
N ALA A 324 3.93 -22.72 4.58
CA ALA A 324 3.43 -24.05 4.22
C ALA A 324 2.34 -24.49 5.20
N GLU A 325 1.40 -25.31 4.75
CA GLU A 325 0.38 -25.93 5.60
C GLU A 325 1.02 -26.50 6.88
N THR A 326 0.50 -26.07 8.03
CA THR A 326 1.05 -26.42 9.33
C THR A 326 0.19 -27.42 10.10
N GLY A 327 -1.05 -27.65 9.66
CA GLY A 327 -2.04 -28.42 10.40
C GLY A 327 -2.70 -27.63 11.54
N ALA A 328 -2.46 -26.32 11.65
CA ALA A 328 -3.15 -25.46 12.60
C ALA A 328 -4.66 -25.44 12.32
N ILE A 329 -5.47 -25.62 13.38
CA ILE A 329 -6.93 -25.62 13.29
C ILE A 329 -7.49 -24.57 14.24
N GLY A 330 -8.36 -23.69 13.74
CA GLY A 330 -9.00 -22.69 14.59
C GLY A 330 -9.84 -21.69 13.83
N HIS A 331 -10.63 -20.93 14.59
CA HIS A 331 -11.41 -19.81 14.08
C HIS A 331 -10.82 -18.50 14.59
N VAL A 332 -10.49 -17.59 13.67
CA VAL A 332 -9.85 -16.31 13.93
C VAL A 332 -10.80 -15.19 13.51
N ILE A 333 -10.94 -14.18 14.36
CA ILE A 333 -11.67 -12.96 14.03
C ILE A 333 -10.67 -11.90 13.56
N LEU A 334 -11.01 -11.23 12.46
CA LEU A 334 -10.24 -10.12 11.89
C LEU A 334 -11.02 -8.82 12.09
N ILE A 335 -10.35 -7.80 12.63
CA ILE A 335 -10.94 -6.48 12.90
C ILE A 335 -10.01 -5.35 12.51
N GLY A 336 -10.61 -4.21 12.17
CA GLY A 336 -9.86 -3.04 11.72
C GLY A 336 -9.24 -3.27 10.34
N GLY A 337 -9.95 -3.98 9.47
CA GLY A 337 -9.64 -4.16 8.05
C GLY A 337 -10.93 -4.16 7.23
N GLY A 338 -10.83 -4.46 5.94
CA GLY A 338 -11.97 -4.55 5.04
C GLY A 338 -12.08 -3.36 4.08
N GLU A 339 -12.89 -3.50 3.04
CA GLU A 339 -12.92 -2.55 1.90
C GLU A 339 -13.20 -1.09 2.28
N ARG A 340 -13.85 -0.86 3.43
CA ARG A 340 -14.25 0.46 3.91
C ARG A 340 -13.26 1.09 4.89
N GLU A 341 -12.27 0.34 5.34
CA GLU A 341 -11.26 0.83 6.29
C GLU A 341 -10.10 1.52 5.57
N LEU A 342 -9.21 2.12 6.36
CA LEU A 342 -8.06 2.84 5.84
C LEU A 342 -7.18 1.92 4.98
N PRO A 343 -6.54 2.45 3.93
CA PRO A 343 -5.73 1.64 3.03
C PRO A 343 -4.62 0.83 3.73
N HIS A 344 -3.96 1.36 4.77
CA HIS A 344 -2.93 0.62 5.53
C HIS A 344 -3.51 -0.57 6.31
N MET A 345 -4.66 -0.37 6.96
CA MET A 345 -5.43 -1.42 7.65
C MET A 345 -5.79 -2.57 6.71
N ARG A 346 -6.23 -2.25 5.49
CA ARG A 346 -6.51 -3.23 4.43
C ARG A 346 -5.27 -3.99 3.99
N LEU A 347 -4.14 -3.31 3.80
CA LEU A 347 -2.89 -3.97 3.43
C LEU A 347 -2.39 -4.91 4.53
N ARG A 348 -2.48 -4.51 5.80
CA ARG A 348 -2.17 -5.38 6.95
C ARG A 348 -3.03 -6.64 6.95
N GLN A 349 -4.35 -6.49 6.76
CA GLN A 349 -5.24 -7.64 6.62
C GLN A 349 -4.88 -8.53 5.42
N GLN A 350 -4.58 -7.93 4.27
CA GLN A 350 -4.18 -8.68 3.08
C GLN A 350 -2.91 -9.49 3.32
N GLY A 351 -1.88 -8.88 3.93
CA GLY A 351 -0.63 -9.57 4.26
C GLY A 351 -0.84 -10.74 5.22
N PHE A 352 -1.74 -10.58 6.20
CA PHE A 352 -2.15 -11.66 7.09
C PHE A 352 -2.82 -12.80 6.31
N LEU A 353 -3.85 -12.49 5.51
CA LEU A 353 -4.60 -13.47 4.72
C LEU A 353 -3.70 -14.21 3.71
N ASP A 354 -2.79 -13.49 3.05
CA ASP A 354 -1.82 -14.05 2.10
C ASP A 354 -0.87 -15.04 2.78
N ALA A 355 -0.42 -14.73 4.00
CA ALA A 355 0.47 -15.59 4.77
C ALA A 355 -0.20 -16.89 5.23
N ILE A 356 -1.50 -16.84 5.57
CA ILE A 356 -2.25 -18.04 6.01
C ILE A 356 -3.02 -18.74 4.88
N ALA A 357 -2.89 -18.30 3.62
CA ALA A 357 -3.71 -18.80 2.52
C ALA A 357 -3.58 -20.32 2.28
N GLU A 358 -2.48 -20.94 2.71
CA GLU A 358 -2.26 -22.38 2.62
C GLU A 358 -2.73 -23.17 3.85
N GLN A 359 -3.24 -22.51 4.90
CA GLN A 359 -3.67 -23.14 6.16
C GLN A 359 -5.14 -23.57 6.10
N ARG A 360 -5.39 -24.83 5.72
CA ARG A 360 -6.75 -25.37 5.50
C ARG A 360 -7.60 -25.46 6.77
N GLY A 361 -6.95 -25.63 7.93
CA GLY A 361 -7.63 -25.72 9.23
C GLY A 361 -7.96 -24.38 9.87
N VAL A 362 -7.39 -23.28 9.37
CA VAL A 362 -7.61 -21.93 9.91
C VAL A 362 -8.72 -21.25 9.13
N THR A 363 -9.79 -20.90 9.84
CA THR A 363 -10.91 -20.13 9.29
C THR A 363 -10.86 -18.70 9.82
N CYS A 364 -11.12 -17.73 8.94
CA CYS A 364 -11.15 -16.32 9.31
C CYS A 364 -12.52 -15.72 9.10
N ARG A 365 -12.94 -14.86 10.03
CA ARG A 365 -14.16 -14.08 9.93
C ARG A 365 -13.87 -12.61 10.19
N GLU A 366 -14.20 -11.77 9.22
CA GLU A 366 -14.12 -10.33 9.39
C GLU A 366 -15.34 -9.80 10.15
N ILE A 367 -15.10 -8.89 11.09
CA ILE A 367 -16.16 -8.05 11.67
C ILE A 367 -15.97 -6.63 11.13
N PRO A 368 -16.89 -6.15 10.27
CA PRO A 368 -16.73 -4.85 9.63
C PRO A 368 -17.00 -3.69 10.59
N GLY A 369 -16.18 -2.64 10.44
CA GLY A 369 -16.28 -1.37 11.13
C GLY A 369 -14.99 -0.97 11.85
N SER A 370 -14.89 0.32 12.14
CA SER A 370 -13.83 0.93 12.94
C SER A 370 -14.39 1.78 14.08
N GLY A 371 -13.51 2.15 15.02
CA GLY A 371 -13.86 2.94 16.20
C GLY A 371 -14.74 2.19 17.21
N ALA A 372 -15.26 2.93 18.19
CA ALA A 372 -16.01 2.37 19.33
C ALA A 372 -17.24 1.54 18.94
N THR A 373 -17.81 1.74 17.74
CA THR A 373 -18.99 1.00 17.27
C THR A 373 -18.72 -0.49 17.02
N ILE A 374 -17.45 -0.90 16.93
CA ILE A 374 -17.08 -2.31 16.70
C ILE A 374 -17.22 -3.16 17.97
N LEU A 375 -17.03 -2.56 19.15
CA LEU A 375 -17.01 -3.25 20.44
C LEU A 375 -18.24 -4.16 20.67
N PRO A 376 -19.50 -3.68 20.56
CA PRO A 376 -20.66 -4.53 20.81
C PRO A 376 -20.75 -5.72 19.83
N LYS A 377 -20.25 -5.56 18.59
CA LYS A 377 -20.21 -6.65 17.59
C LYS A 377 -19.19 -7.72 17.96
N ILE A 378 -18.04 -7.33 18.52
CA ILE A 378 -17.02 -8.27 18.98
C ILE A 378 -17.57 -9.05 20.18
N VAL A 379 -18.18 -8.37 21.15
CA VAL A 379 -18.82 -9.01 22.32
C VAL A 379 -19.90 -10.02 21.88
N GLU A 380 -20.73 -9.67 20.91
CA GLU A 380 -21.74 -10.59 20.37
C GLU A 380 -21.09 -11.86 19.80
N HIS A 381 -19.99 -11.74 19.06
CA HIS A 381 -19.29 -12.88 18.48
C HIS A 381 -18.62 -13.76 19.55
N LEU A 382 -18.00 -13.15 20.57
CA LEU A 382 -17.34 -13.86 21.66
C LEU A 382 -18.32 -14.67 22.52
N ARG A 383 -19.59 -14.25 22.61
CA ARG A 383 -20.64 -14.95 23.36
C ARG A 383 -21.26 -16.14 22.62
N ARG A 384 -20.90 -16.37 21.34
CA ARG A 384 -21.40 -17.52 20.58
C ARG A 384 -20.71 -18.81 21.03
N LYS A 385 -21.39 -19.95 20.83
CA LYS A 385 -20.87 -21.29 21.22
C LYS A 385 -19.51 -21.61 20.59
N SER A 386 -19.26 -21.14 19.37
CA SER A 386 -17.97 -21.25 18.69
C SER A 386 -17.13 -19.99 18.96
N ALA A 387 -16.59 -19.87 20.18
CA ALA A 387 -15.68 -18.78 20.51
C ALA A 387 -14.43 -18.83 19.61
N PRO A 388 -13.93 -17.68 19.14
CA PRO A 388 -12.71 -17.64 18.36
C PRO A 388 -11.50 -18.00 19.22
N LEU A 389 -10.52 -18.65 18.61
CA LEU A 389 -9.22 -18.91 19.23
C LEU A 389 -8.40 -17.63 19.35
N ALA A 390 -8.52 -16.75 18.36
CA ALA A 390 -7.78 -15.50 18.32
C ALA A 390 -8.57 -14.36 17.67
N ILE A 391 -8.24 -13.14 18.08
CA ILE A 391 -8.61 -11.90 17.41
C ILE A 391 -7.32 -11.26 16.89
N VAL A 392 -7.35 -10.82 15.63
CA VAL A 392 -6.28 -10.07 14.99
C VAL A 392 -6.80 -8.68 14.64
N ALA A 393 -6.19 -7.66 15.24
CA ALA A 393 -6.54 -6.26 15.07
C ALA A 393 -5.45 -5.52 14.28
N PHE A 394 -5.84 -4.88 13.18
CA PHE A 394 -4.88 -4.23 12.27
C PHE A 394 -4.66 -2.73 12.55
N TYR A 395 -5.05 -2.25 13.73
CA TYR A 395 -4.87 -0.88 14.23
C TYR A 395 -4.94 -0.84 15.76
N ASP A 396 -4.24 0.10 16.42
CA ASP A 396 -4.11 0.19 17.89
C ASP A 396 -5.46 0.41 18.60
N ASP A 397 -6.22 1.43 18.20
CA ASP A 397 -7.52 1.73 18.80
C ASP A 397 -8.47 0.52 18.69
N VAL A 398 -8.38 -0.21 17.57
CA VAL A 398 -9.19 -1.41 17.34
C VAL A 398 -8.74 -2.57 18.22
N ALA A 399 -7.44 -2.71 18.47
CA ALA A 399 -6.91 -3.71 19.39
C ALA A 399 -7.40 -3.47 20.82
N ARG A 400 -7.46 -2.20 21.26
CA ARG A 400 -8.03 -1.84 22.57
C ARG A 400 -9.50 -2.18 22.71
N TYR A 401 -10.33 -1.88 21.70
CA TYR A 401 -11.74 -2.31 21.72
C TYR A 401 -11.88 -3.84 21.76
N ALA A 402 -10.95 -4.58 21.15
CA ALA A 402 -10.92 -6.03 21.20
C ALA A 402 -10.57 -6.55 22.59
N ALA A 403 -9.56 -5.95 23.24
CA ALA A 403 -9.17 -6.29 24.60
C ALA A 403 -10.33 -6.08 25.57
N GLN A 404 -10.98 -4.92 25.50
CA GLN A 404 -12.18 -4.62 26.29
C GLN A 404 -13.31 -5.63 26.02
N ALA A 405 -13.54 -6.00 24.76
CA ALA A 405 -14.58 -6.98 24.40
C ALA A 405 -14.26 -8.40 24.93
N ILE A 406 -13.00 -8.82 24.91
CA ILE A 406 -12.53 -10.09 25.49
C ILE A 406 -12.80 -10.11 26.99
N GLU A 407 -12.45 -9.03 27.69
CA GLU A 407 -12.67 -8.89 29.14
C GLU A 407 -14.16 -8.92 29.50
N MET A 408 -14.97 -8.08 28.85
CA MET A 408 -16.43 -8.03 29.04
C MET A 408 -17.14 -9.35 28.75
N SER A 409 -16.53 -10.19 27.91
CA SER A 409 -17.06 -11.52 27.56
C SER A 409 -16.45 -12.64 28.39
N LYS A 410 -15.49 -12.33 29.28
CA LYS A 410 -14.70 -13.30 30.05
C LYS A 410 -14.03 -14.36 29.16
N ALA A 411 -13.65 -13.96 27.93
CA ALA A 411 -13.15 -14.86 26.90
C ALA A 411 -11.62 -15.05 26.95
N GLY A 412 -10.89 -14.29 27.77
CA GLY A 412 -9.42 -14.25 27.78
C GLY A 412 -8.74 -15.60 28.04
N LYS A 413 -9.43 -16.56 28.68
CA LYS A 413 -8.93 -17.92 28.88
C LYS A 413 -8.85 -18.75 27.59
N HIS A 414 -9.58 -18.36 26.55
CA HIS A 414 -9.75 -19.14 25.33
C HIS A 414 -9.49 -18.34 24.04
N THR A 415 -9.50 -17.01 24.12
CA THR A 415 -9.27 -16.12 23.00
C THR A 415 -8.03 -15.28 23.25
N SER A 416 -7.04 -15.39 22.36
CA SER A 416 -5.86 -14.53 22.35
C SER A 416 -6.06 -13.30 21.45
N LEU A 417 -5.33 -12.23 21.71
CA LEU A 417 -5.33 -10.99 20.93
C LEU A 417 -3.94 -10.72 20.34
N TYR A 418 -3.94 -10.35 19.06
CA TYR A 418 -2.77 -9.88 18.31
C TYR A 418 -3.10 -8.53 17.67
N GLY A 419 -2.23 -7.54 17.83
CA GLY A 419 -2.48 -6.15 17.44
C GLY A 419 -1.45 -5.55 16.48
N VAL A 420 -1.66 -4.30 16.07
CA VAL A 420 -0.65 -3.48 15.39
C VAL A 420 -0.59 -2.14 16.09
N ASP A 421 0.58 -1.52 16.03
CA ASP A 421 0.96 -0.28 16.68
C ASP A 421 1.03 -0.45 18.22
N LEU A 422 1.94 0.29 18.86
CA LEU A 422 2.11 0.29 20.32
C LEU A 422 2.48 1.70 20.80
N GLY A 423 1.52 2.41 21.38
CA GLY A 423 1.78 3.56 22.23
C GLY A 423 1.71 3.20 23.71
N ASP A 424 1.87 4.20 24.58
CA ASP A 424 1.81 4.00 26.03
C ASP A 424 0.49 3.34 26.49
N PRO A 425 -0.71 3.73 26.00
CA PRO A 425 -1.95 3.07 26.41
C PRO A 425 -2.01 1.60 25.99
N GLU A 426 -1.51 1.26 24.81
CA GLU A 426 -1.52 -0.13 24.32
C GLU A 426 -0.51 -0.99 25.08
N ILE A 427 0.62 -0.43 25.49
CA ILE A 427 1.60 -1.10 26.36
C ILE A 427 0.97 -1.41 27.71
N GLU A 428 0.28 -0.44 28.34
CA GLU A 428 -0.44 -0.65 29.61
C GLU A 428 -1.51 -1.75 29.51
N GLU A 429 -2.28 -1.74 28.42
CA GLU A 429 -3.31 -2.75 28.15
C GLU A 429 -2.69 -4.13 27.92
N MET A 430 -1.61 -4.22 27.14
CA MET A 430 -0.91 -5.48 26.87
C MET A 430 -0.27 -6.05 28.15
N GLU A 431 0.21 -5.20 29.05
CA GLU A 431 0.70 -5.63 30.37
C GLU A 431 -0.40 -6.22 31.23
N SER A 432 -1.56 -5.56 31.24
CA SER A 432 -2.69 -5.93 32.10
C SER A 432 -3.39 -7.21 31.63
N HIS A 433 -3.25 -7.57 30.36
CA HIS A 433 -3.97 -8.68 29.74
C HIS A 433 -3.06 -9.79 29.24
N ASP A 434 -3.08 -10.95 29.90
CA ASP A 434 -2.32 -12.14 29.50
C ASP A 434 -2.73 -12.69 28.12
N PHE A 435 -3.98 -12.46 27.72
CA PHE A 435 -4.50 -12.84 26.42
C PHE A 435 -3.97 -11.96 25.27
N TRP A 436 -3.45 -10.76 25.53
CA TRP A 436 -2.82 -9.94 24.49
C TRP A 436 -1.38 -10.41 24.29
N ARG A 437 -1.17 -11.24 23.26
CA ARG A 437 0.08 -11.99 23.07
C ARG A 437 1.18 -11.18 22.41
N ALA A 438 0.85 -10.46 21.34
CA ALA A 438 1.82 -9.71 20.57
C ALA A 438 1.19 -8.55 19.79
N SER A 439 2.01 -7.56 19.45
CA SER A 439 1.68 -6.54 18.46
C SER A 439 2.85 -6.30 17.51
N ILE A 440 2.57 -5.84 16.28
CA ILE A 440 3.62 -5.27 15.43
C ILE A 440 3.76 -3.80 15.75
N ALA A 441 4.92 -3.38 16.24
CA ALA A 441 5.20 -2.01 16.60
C ALA A 441 5.96 -1.27 15.49
N PHE A 442 5.70 0.03 15.39
CA PHE A 442 6.46 0.99 14.62
C PHE A 442 6.77 2.17 15.55
N ASP A 443 7.96 2.77 15.46
CA ASP A 443 8.27 3.99 16.20
C ASP A 443 7.67 5.21 15.46
N ALA A 444 6.45 5.57 15.83
CA ALA A 444 5.75 6.71 15.25
C ALA A 444 6.50 8.03 15.46
N PHE A 445 7.18 8.20 16.60
CA PHE A 445 7.98 9.39 16.89
C PHE A 445 9.17 9.48 15.93
N ALA A 446 9.92 8.38 15.76
CA ALA A 446 11.02 8.32 14.80
C ALA A 446 10.53 8.50 13.36
N LEU A 447 9.35 7.98 13.01
CA LEU A 447 8.73 8.22 11.70
C LEU A 447 8.45 9.72 11.48
N GLY A 448 7.85 10.40 12.47
CA GLY A 448 7.61 11.84 12.42
C GLY A 448 8.89 12.64 12.20
N ALA A 449 9.95 12.27 12.93
CA ALA A 449 11.28 12.86 12.76
C ALA A 449 11.86 12.61 11.35
N ALA A 450 11.81 11.37 10.86
CA ALA A 450 12.32 10.99 9.54
C ALA A 450 11.61 11.73 8.40
N VAL A 451 10.29 11.87 8.46
CA VAL A 451 9.51 12.63 7.46
C VAL A 451 9.89 14.11 7.44
N THR A 452 10.14 14.71 8.62
CA THR A 452 10.61 16.09 8.72
C THR A 452 12.02 16.26 8.17
N ARG A 453 12.93 15.31 8.41
CA ARG A 453 14.27 15.30 7.77
C ARG A 453 14.17 15.17 6.25
N LEU A 454 13.27 14.32 5.75
CA LEU A 454 13.03 14.18 4.31
C LEU A 454 12.47 15.47 3.69
N LEU A 455 11.59 16.19 4.40
CA LEU A 455 11.14 17.52 3.96
C LEU A 455 12.29 18.52 3.94
N ALA A 456 13.15 18.51 4.96
CA ALA A 456 14.33 19.36 4.99
C ALA A 456 15.23 19.13 3.79
N ALA A 457 15.48 17.87 3.45
CA ALA A 457 16.23 17.50 2.26
C ALA A 457 15.53 17.99 0.98
N ALA A 458 14.21 17.79 0.86
CA ALA A 458 13.42 18.25 -0.29
C ALA A 458 13.46 19.78 -0.49
N ILE A 459 13.58 20.56 0.59
CA ILE A 459 13.71 22.03 0.53
C ILE A 459 15.13 22.45 0.23
N ARG A 460 16.12 21.92 0.95
CA ARG A 460 17.49 22.45 1.02
C ARG A 460 18.44 21.80 0.03
N VAL A 461 18.21 20.54 -0.34
CA VAL A 461 19.01 19.76 -1.29
C VAL A 461 18.13 19.00 -2.31
N PRO A 462 17.24 19.70 -3.04
CA PRO A 462 16.22 19.06 -3.90
C PRO A 462 16.80 18.15 -4.99
N ARG A 463 18.06 18.39 -5.43
CA ARG A 463 18.75 17.52 -6.39
C ARG A 463 19.03 16.14 -5.81
N TRP A 464 19.50 16.06 -4.57
CA TRP A 464 19.74 14.80 -3.88
C TRP A 464 18.42 14.05 -3.68
N THR A 465 17.38 14.75 -3.21
CA THR A 465 16.06 14.15 -3.00
C THR A 465 15.47 13.58 -4.29
N ALA A 466 15.65 14.27 -5.43
CA ALA A 466 15.16 13.80 -6.73
C ALA A 466 15.87 12.54 -7.25
N GLN A 467 17.04 12.19 -6.70
CA GLN A 467 17.79 10.97 -7.05
C GLN A 467 17.38 9.76 -6.20
N GLN A 468 16.66 9.98 -5.10
CA GLN A 468 16.25 8.91 -4.21
C GLN A 468 15.11 8.08 -4.81
N ARG A 469 15.04 6.82 -4.38
CA ARG A 469 13.94 5.91 -4.70
C ARG A 469 12.84 6.07 -3.66
N PHE A 470 11.60 6.23 -4.14
CA PHE A 470 10.43 6.37 -3.28
C PHE A 470 9.32 5.38 -3.71
N PRO A 471 8.47 4.93 -2.77
CA PRO A 471 8.52 5.26 -1.35
C PRO A 471 9.68 4.56 -0.62
N ILE A 472 10.15 5.16 0.47
CA ILE A 472 10.97 4.47 1.46
C ILE A 472 10.02 3.69 2.36
N THR A 473 10.31 2.41 2.59
CA THR A 473 9.49 1.51 3.40
C THR A 473 10.14 1.31 4.75
N ILE A 474 9.35 1.43 5.81
CA ILE A 474 9.75 1.18 7.20
C ILE A 474 9.16 -0.16 7.65
N ASP A 475 10.01 -1.06 8.11
CA ASP A 475 9.57 -2.35 8.64
C ASP A 475 9.05 -2.23 10.07
N GLY A 476 8.03 -3.03 10.39
CA GLY A 476 7.52 -3.17 11.75
C GLY A 476 8.31 -4.22 12.51
N VAL A 477 8.24 -4.18 13.83
CA VAL A 477 8.89 -5.16 14.71
C VAL A 477 7.84 -5.92 15.51
N LEU A 478 7.92 -7.25 15.52
CA LEU A 478 7.08 -8.07 16.38
C LEU A 478 7.50 -7.88 17.84
N VAL A 479 6.59 -7.40 18.66
CA VAL A 479 6.78 -7.22 20.10
C VAL A 479 5.80 -8.12 20.83
N ARG A 480 6.33 -9.07 21.61
CA ARG A 480 5.58 -9.97 22.47
C ARG A 480 5.39 -9.39 23.86
N ARG A 481 4.32 -9.79 24.54
CA ARG A 481 3.99 -9.31 25.89
C ARG A 481 5.13 -9.56 26.87
N GLU A 482 5.79 -10.70 26.76
CA GLU A 482 6.90 -11.08 27.64
C GLU A 482 8.11 -10.16 27.47
N GLN A 483 8.27 -9.51 26.31
CA GLN A 483 9.30 -8.49 26.10
C GLN A 483 8.93 -7.21 26.83
N ILE A 484 7.66 -6.77 26.75
CA ILE A 484 7.14 -5.61 27.48
C ILE A 484 7.34 -5.77 29.00
N LEU A 485 6.97 -6.93 29.55
CA LEU A 485 7.10 -7.20 30.98
C LEU A 485 8.54 -7.15 31.50
N LYS A 486 9.53 -7.35 30.62
CA LYS A 486 10.97 -7.27 30.93
C LYS A 486 11.53 -5.86 30.78
N LEU A 487 10.77 -4.91 30.23
CA LEU A 487 11.22 -3.52 30.11
C LEU A 487 11.34 -2.88 31.48
N ARG A 488 12.44 -2.13 31.67
CA ARG A 488 12.63 -1.28 32.85
C ARG A 488 11.75 -0.04 32.80
N ASP A 489 11.61 0.54 31.61
CA ASP A 489 10.70 1.64 31.31
C ASP A 489 9.64 1.14 30.34
N ARG A 490 8.42 1.03 30.85
CA ARG A 490 7.25 0.43 30.20
C ARG A 490 6.43 1.48 29.47
N THR A 491 7.11 2.18 28.57
CA THR A 491 6.55 3.23 27.70
C THR A 491 6.98 2.94 26.27
N ALA A 492 6.33 3.56 25.30
CA ALA A 492 6.72 3.47 23.89
C ALA A 492 8.17 3.96 23.69
N ALA A 493 8.57 5.01 24.41
CA ALA A 493 9.94 5.49 24.43
C ALA A 493 10.91 4.48 25.04
N GLY A 494 10.52 3.81 26.14
CA GLY A 494 11.29 2.74 26.75
C GLY A 494 11.46 1.53 25.84
N LEU A 495 10.39 1.11 25.16
CA LEU A 495 10.40 0.05 24.16
C LEU A 495 11.35 0.40 23.00
N ALA A 496 11.24 1.61 22.44
CA ALA A 496 12.09 2.07 21.33
C ALA A 496 13.58 2.16 21.70
N ARG A 497 13.91 2.33 22.99
CA ARG A 497 15.31 2.24 23.46
C ARG A 497 15.78 0.80 23.63
N ALA A 498 14.89 -0.10 24.06
CA ALA A 498 15.22 -1.50 24.26
C ALA A 498 15.25 -2.31 22.96
N VAL A 499 14.58 -1.84 21.91
CA VAL A 499 14.46 -2.48 20.60
C VAL A 499 14.92 -1.49 19.51
N PRO A 500 16.23 -1.33 19.29
CA PRO A 500 16.78 -0.37 18.33
C PRO A 500 16.31 -0.60 16.88
N GLU A 501 15.89 -1.81 16.55
CA GLU A 501 15.23 -2.19 15.29
C GLU A 501 14.11 -1.21 14.92
N LEU A 502 13.34 -0.73 15.91
CA LEU A 502 12.19 0.15 15.71
C LEU A 502 12.56 1.50 15.08
N LYS A 503 13.80 1.96 15.28
CA LYS A 503 14.29 3.25 14.76
C LYS A 503 15.17 3.11 13.53
N ARG A 504 15.73 1.93 13.29
CA ARG A 504 16.78 1.68 12.30
C ARG A 504 16.46 2.24 10.92
N ASP A 505 15.30 1.88 10.38
CA ASP A 505 14.92 2.29 9.03
C ASP A 505 14.59 3.79 8.98
N CYS A 506 13.96 4.33 10.03
CA CYS A 506 13.67 5.76 10.16
C CYS A 506 14.96 6.59 10.23
N ASP A 507 16.00 6.09 10.89
CA ASP A 507 17.28 6.75 11.00
C ASP A 507 18.06 6.73 9.68
N ALA A 508 17.87 5.68 8.87
CA ALA A 508 18.48 5.53 7.56
C ALA A 508 17.90 6.46 6.45
N VAL A 509 16.68 7.01 6.62
CA VAL A 509 16.01 7.81 5.57
C VAL A 509 16.81 9.05 5.16
N VAL A 510 17.29 9.81 6.14
CA VAL A 510 18.19 10.95 5.98
C VAL A 510 19.02 11.00 7.26
N PRO A 511 20.28 10.53 7.28
CA PRO A 511 21.06 10.42 8.50
C PRO A 511 21.03 11.70 9.33
N ASP A 512 20.81 11.58 10.64
CA ASP A 512 20.94 12.73 11.54
C ASP A 512 22.42 13.12 11.59
N ALA A 513 22.77 14.36 11.23
CA ALA A 513 24.17 14.79 11.21
C ALA A 513 24.78 14.94 12.62
N LYS A 514 24.00 14.76 13.69
CA LYS A 514 24.49 14.72 15.07
C LYS A 514 25.05 13.36 15.49
N ASN A 515 24.85 12.30 14.69
CA ASN A 515 25.34 10.94 14.98
C ASN A 515 26.41 10.51 13.96
#